data_AF-A0A937G5X7-F1
#
_entry.id   AF-A0A937G5X7-F1
#
_cell.length_a   1.000
_cell.length_b   1.000
_cell.length_c   1.000
_cell.angle_alpha   90.00
_cell.angle_beta   90.00
_cell.angle_gamma   90.00
#
_symmetry.space_group_name_H-M   'P 1'
#
loop_
_entity.id
_entity.type
_entity.pdbx_description
1 polymer ?
#
loop_
_entity_poly.entity_id
_entity_poly.type
_entity_poly.pdbx_seq_one_letter_code
_entity_poly.pdbx_strand_id
1 'polypeptide(L)'
;MKLIVNNSDKIGIFTGLLCSIHCLATPILFVTQSSFASANLEPIWWDSINYLFFFLSFISVYYSVKNTSKNFMKLILWTCWIFFTIIILNDMIIIFEISELFSYLSAFSLAYAHVHNLKYCQCKDVECCNN
;
A
#
# COMPACT_ATOMS: atom_id res chain seq x y z
N MET A 1 16.54 12.35 -6.44
CA MET A 1 15.24 12.81 -5.91
C MET A 1 14.17 13.04 -6.98
N LYS A 2 14.43 13.75 -8.10
CA LYS A 2 13.43 14.01 -9.17
C LYS A 2 12.73 12.75 -9.75
N LEU A 3 13.46 11.64 -9.92
CA LEU A 3 12.89 10.40 -10.46
C LEU A 3 11.86 9.74 -9.52
N ILE A 4 12.08 9.81 -8.21
CA ILE A 4 11.18 9.23 -7.20
C ILE A 4 9.91 10.09 -7.09
N VAL A 5 10.06 11.41 -7.14
CA VAL A 5 8.93 12.36 -7.13
C VAL A 5 8.03 12.17 -8.36
N ASN A 6 8.62 12.00 -9.55
CA ASN A 6 7.82 11.88 -10.78
C ASN A 6 7.15 10.51 -10.96
N ASN A 7 7.67 9.47 -10.30
CA ASN A 7 7.16 8.11 -10.39
C ASN A 7 6.53 7.61 -9.08
N SER A 8 6.33 8.47 -8.09
CA SER A 8 5.80 8.05 -6.78
C SER A 8 4.45 7.36 -6.91
N ASP A 9 3.53 7.91 -7.71
CA ASP A 9 2.21 7.29 -7.93
C ASP A 9 2.33 5.91 -8.58
N LYS A 10 3.28 5.69 -9.48
CA LYS A 10 3.51 4.36 -10.09
C LYS A 10 4.03 3.36 -9.08
N ILE A 11 4.93 3.79 -8.20
CA ILE A 11 5.44 2.98 -7.08
C ILE A 11 4.29 2.62 -6.14
N GLY A 12 3.41 3.58 -5.83
CA GLY A 12 2.22 3.36 -5.00
C GLY A 12 1.24 2.35 -5.60
N ILE A 13 0.94 2.48 -6.89
CA ILE A 13 0.09 1.51 -7.61
C ILE A 13 0.70 0.11 -7.56
N PHE A 14 2.00 0.01 -7.85
CA PHE A 14 2.70 -1.28 -7.87
C PHE A 14 2.77 -1.90 -6.47
N THR A 15 3.02 -1.10 -5.43
CA THR A 15 3.03 -1.54 -4.04
C THR A 15 1.65 -2.06 -3.62
N GLY A 16 0.58 -1.36 -3.98
CA GLY A 16 -0.79 -1.81 -3.71
C GLY A 16 -1.13 -3.13 -4.39
N LEU A 17 -0.76 -3.31 -5.66
CA LEU A 17 -0.97 -4.55 -6.40
C LEU A 17 -0.21 -5.73 -5.80
N LEU A 18 1.07 -5.53 -5.46
CA LEU A 18 1.88 -6.57 -4.81
C LEU A 18 1.30 -6.95 -3.44
N CYS A 19 0.84 -5.97 -2.65
CA CYS A 19 0.16 -6.22 -1.39
C CYS A 19 -1.09 -7.07 -1.56
N SER A 20 -1.94 -6.76 -2.56
CA SER A 20 -3.12 -7.58 -2.85
C SER A 20 -2.77 -9.00 -3.30
N ILE A 21 -1.75 -9.18 -4.12
CA ILE A 21 -1.29 -10.52 -4.53
C ILE A 21 -0.74 -11.30 -3.33
N HIS A 22 0.01 -10.64 -2.44
CA HIS A 22 0.51 -11.26 -1.21
C HIS A 22 -0.63 -11.72 -0.31
N CYS A 23 -1.63 -10.86 -0.04
CA CYS A 23 -2.80 -11.23 0.75
C CYS A 23 -3.57 -12.42 0.14
N LEU A 24 -3.67 -12.54 -1.20
CA LEU A 24 -4.32 -13.69 -1.85
C LEU A 24 -3.51 -14.97 -1.69
N ALA A 25 -2.17 -14.85 -1.73
CA ALA A 25 -1.27 -15.99 -1.67
C ALA A 25 -1.19 -16.59 -0.25
N THR A 26 -1.25 -15.78 0.80
CA THR A 26 -1.14 -16.20 2.21
C THR A 26 -2.09 -17.36 2.57
N PRO A 27 -3.43 -17.23 2.45
CA PRO A 27 -4.34 -18.32 2.83
C PRO A 27 -4.14 -19.57 1.94
N ILE A 28 -3.84 -19.40 0.65
CA ILE A 28 -3.63 -20.53 -0.28
C ILE A 28 -2.37 -21.33 0.10
N LEU A 29 -1.29 -20.63 0.41
CA LEU A 29 0.00 -21.25 0.73
C LEU A 29 0.01 -21.92 2.11
N PHE A 30 -0.71 -21.39 3.10
CA PHE A 30 -0.69 -21.94 4.46
C PHE A 30 -1.81 -22.94 4.75
N VAL A 31 -2.94 -22.89 4.04
CA VAL A 31 -3.95 -23.95 4.10
C VAL A 31 -3.39 -25.27 3.57
N THR A 32 -2.59 -25.25 2.49
CA THR A 32 -2.01 -26.46 1.90
C THR A 32 -0.91 -27.10 2.75
N GLN A 33 -0.19 -26.31 3.54
CA GLN A 33 0.87 -26.80 4.45
C GLN A 33 0.30 -27.46 5.72
N SER A 34 -0.88 -27.04 6.18
CA SER A 34 -1.55 -27.61 7.36
C SER A 34 -1.84 -29.11 7.23
N SER A 35 -1.93 -29.63 6.00
CA SER A 35 -2.20 -31.05 5.73
C SER A 35 -0.93 -31.92 5.72
N PHE A 36 0.26 -31.33 5.59
CA PHE A 36 1.53 -32.06 5.43
C PHE A 36 2.52 -31.87 6.59
N ALA A 37 2.45 -30.78 7.35
CA ALA A 37 3.36 -30.49 8.44
C ALA A 37 2.62 -30.50 9.79
N SER A 38 3.08 -31.30 10.74
CA SER A 38 2.57 -31.35 12.13
C SER A 38 2.90 -30.09 12.96
N ALA A 39 3.43 -29.04 12.33
CA ALA A 39 3.67 -27.73 12.93
C ALA A 39 3.42 -26.64 11.88
N ASN A 40 2.53 -25.70 12.19
CA ASN A 40 2.26 -24.49 11.40
C ASN A 40 3.50 -23.58 11.45
N LEU A 41 4.51 -23.88 10.63
CA LEU A 41 5.72 -23.05 10.49
C LEU A 41 5.52 -22.07 9.35
N GLU A 42 4.92 -20.92 9.66
CA GLU A 42 4.97 -19.79 8.73
C GLU A 42 6.42 -19.30 8.62
N PRO A 43 7.00 -19.16 7.41
CA PRO A 43 8.35 -18.64 7.25
C PRO A 43 8.41 -17.20 7.76
N ILE A 44 9.34 -16.90 8.67
CA ILE A 44 9.58 -15.57 9.25
C ILE A 44 9.75 -14.46 8.17
N TRP A 45 10.19 -14.83 6.98
CA TRP A 45 10.37 -13.92 5.85
C TRP A 45 9.06 -13.49 5.20
N TRP A 46 7.98 -14.26 5.34
CA TRP A 46 6.68 -13.97 4.73
C TRP A 46 6.06 -12.70 5.36
N ASP A 47 6.05 -12.61 6.68
CA ASP A 47 5.57 -11.42 7.42
C ASP A 47 6.40 -10.17 7.14
N SER A 48 7.70 -10.34 6.90
CA SER A 48 8.62 -9.24 6.61
C SER A 48 8.21 -8.44 5.35
N ILE A 49 7.45 -9.06 4.44
CA ILE A 49 6.94 -8.42 3.22
C ILE A 49 5.90 -7.33 3.57
N ASN A 50 5.07 -7.53 4.59
CA ASN A 50 4.07 -6.54 5.00
C ASN A 50 4.70 -5.24 5.51
N TYR A 51 5.81 -5.36 6.25
CA TYR A 51 6.62 -4.19 6.66
C TYR A 51 7.18 -3.42 5.47
N LEU A 52 7.62 -4.13 4.43
CA LEU A 52 8.12 -3.54 3.19
C LEU A 52 7.02 -2.78 2.46
N PHE A 53 5.82 -3.35 2.32
CA PHE A 53 4.69 -2.67 1.70
C PHE A 53 4.25 -1.42 2.47
N PHE A 54 4.19 -1.51 3.80
CA PHE A 54 3.90 -0.35 4.65
C PHE A 54 4.89 0.79 4.40
N PHE A 55 6.20 0.49 4.39
CA PHE A 55 7.24 1.48 4.18
C PHE A 55 7.21 2.11 2.78
N LEU A 56 7.08 1.29 1.73
CA LEU A 56 7.00 1.78 0.34
C LEU A 56 5.73 2.61 0.11
N SER A 57 4.62 2.22 0.72
CA SER A 57 3.35 2.95 0.67
C SER A 57 3.48 4.35 1.25
N PHE A 58 4.12 4.48 2.42
CA PHE A 58 4.39 5.79 3.03
C PHE A 58 5.25 6.68 2.14
N ILE A 59 6.35 6.14 1.60
CA ILE A 59 7.25 6.89 0.70
C ILE A 59 6.49 7.37 -0.54
N SER A 60 5.71 6.49 -1.16
CA SER A 60 4.90 6.82 -2.32
C SER A 60 3.94 7.97 -2.03
N VAL A 61 3.17 7.89 -0.94
CA VAL A 61 2.20 8.92 -0.55
C VAL A 61 2.89 10.24 -0.24
N TYR A 62 3.99 10.23 0.51
CA TYR A 62 4.73 11.43 0.86
C TYR A 62 5.19 12.20 -0.39
N TYR A 63 5.73 11.51 -1.38
CA TYR A 63 6.16 12.15 -2.63
C TYR A 63 5.00 12.52 -3.55
N SER A 64 3.92 11.73 -3.61
CA SER A 64 2.73 12.05 -4.38
C SER A 64 2.00 13.30 -3.87
N VAL A 65 1.99 13.51 -2.55
CA VAL A 65 1.45 14.73 -1.92
C VAL A 65 2.26 15.97 -2.28
N LYS A 66 3.58 15.84 -2.46
CA LYS A 66 4.43 16.95 -2.94
C LYS A 66 4.24 17.25 -4.43
N ASN A 67 3.94 16.23 -5.24
CA ASN A 67 3.80 16.37 -6.69
C ASN A 67 2.36 16.70 -7.16
N THR A 68 1.40 16.81 -6.24
CA THR A 68 0.00 17.07 -6.60
C THR A 68 -0.36 18.56 -6.54
N SER A 69 -1.08 19.02 -7.56
CA SER A 69 -1.53 20.42 -7.70
C SER A 69 -2.73 20.77 -6.83
N LYS A 70 -3.48 19.77 -6.35
CA LYS A 70 -4.76 19.97 -5.66
C LYS A 70 -4.65 19.57 -4.19
N ASN A 71 -4.95 20.51 -3.29
CA ASN A 71 -4.97 20.24 -1.84
C ASN A 71 -5.98 19.15 -1.44
N PHE A 72 -7.11 19.05 -2.15
CA PHE A 72 -8.07 17.97 -1.94
C PHE A 72 -7.47 16.57 -2.19
N MET A 73 -6.59 16.45 -3.19
CA MET A 73 -5.94 15.17 -3.50
C MET A 73 -4.92 14.77 -2.42
N LYS A 74 -4.27 15.76 -1.79
CA LYS A 74 -3.40 15.52 -0.63
C LYS A 74 -4.18 14.88 0.51
N LEU A 75 -5.38 15.38 0.80
CA LEU A 75 -6.25 14.82 1.83
C LEU A 75 -6.63 13.37 1.50
N ILE A 76 -7.09 13.08 0.28
CA ILE A 76 -7.47 11.73 -0.15
C ILE A 76 -6.32 10.74 0.01
N LEU A 77 -5.11 11.10 -0.46
CA LEU A 77 -3.95 10.21 -0.38
C LEU A 77 -3.61 9.87 1.08
N TRP A 78 -3.63 10.86 1.98
CA TRP A 78 -3.41 10.62 3.41
C TRP A 78 -4.52 9.81 4.06
N THR A 79 -5.80 10.07 3.74
CA THR A 79 -6.91 9.30 4.34
C THR A 79 -6.88 7.84 3.91
N CYS A 80 -6.64 7.58 2.61
CA CYS A 80 -6.46 6.22 2.11
C CYS A 80 -5.23 5.53 2.72
N TRP A 81 -4.13 6.26 2.92
CA TRP A 81 -2.93 5.71 3.55
C TRP A 81 -3.12 5.36 5.03
N ILE A 82 -3.82 6.22 5.79
CA ILE A 82 -4.17 5.93 7.19
C ILE A 82 -5.04 4.68 7.25
N PHE A 83 -6.06 4.58 6.39
CA PHE A 83 -6.92 3.40 6.33
C PHE A 83 -6.11 2.13 6.01
N PHE A 84 -5.26 2.16 4.99
CA PHE A 84 -4.33 1.07 4.65
C PHE A 84 -3.41 0.67 5.82
N THR A 85 -2.85 1.67 6.51
CA THR A 85 -1.94 1.47 7.64
C THR A 85 -2.64 0.78 8.80
N ILE A 86 -3.87 1.20 9.14
CA ILE A 86 -4.64 0.58 10.23
C ILE A 86 -4.89 -0.91 9.93
N ILE A 87 -5.30 -1.22 8.69
CA ILE A 87 -5.58 -2.60 8.30
C ILE A 87 -4.30 -3.46 8.30
N ILE A 88 -3.22 -2.99 7.69
CA ILE A 88 -1.96 -3.74 7.62
C ILE A 88 -1.33 -3.94 9.01
N LEU A 89 -1.37 -2.93 9.89
CA LEU A 89 -0.88 -3.07 11.26
C LEU A 89 -1.76 -4.02 12.08
N ASN A 90 -3.07 -4.02 11.85
CA ASN A 90 -3.96 -4.99 12.47
C ASN A 90 -3.59 -6.42 12.06
N ASP A 91 -3.27 -6.64 10.78
CA ASP A 91 -2.84 -7.95 10.28
C ASP A 91 -1.49 -8.38 10.87
N MET A 92 -0.55 -7.45 11.12
CA MET A 92 0.76 -7.76 11.72
C MET A 92 0.70 -8.08 13.22
N ILE A 93 -0.17 -7.40 13.98
CA ILE A 93 -0.21 -7.51 15.46
C ILE A 93 -1.38 -8.40 15.93
N ILE A 94 -2.33 -8.71 15.04
CA ILE A 94 -3.58 -9.45 15.30
C ILE A 94 -4.31 -8.84 16.51
N ILE A 95 -4.73 -7.57 16.37
CA ILE A 95 -5.51 -6.89 17.41
C ILE A 95 -6.98 -7.32 17.33
N PHE A 96 -7.52 -7.39 16.11
CA PHE A 96 -8.87 -7.85 15.81
C PHE A 96 -8.86 -8.83 14.62
N GLU A 97 -9.71 -9.87 14.67
CA GLU A 97 -10.00 -10.71 13.50
C GLU A 97 -10.84 -9.91 12.50
N ILE A 98 -10.17 -9.34 11.50
CA ILE A 98 -10.79 -8.61 10.40
C ILE A 98 -10.79 -9.52 9.17
N SER A 99 -11.87 -9.47 8.39
CA SER A 99 -11.92 -10.16 7.10
C SER A 99 -10.85 -9.62 6.15
N GLU A 100 -10.14 -10.50 5.46
CA GLU A 100 -9.16 -10.15 4.42
C GLU A 100 -9.74 -9.21 3.33
N LEU A 101 -11.07 -9.17 3.18
CA LEU A 101 -11.78 -8.24 2.31
C LEU A 101 -11.41 -6.77 2.58
N PHE A 102 -11.16 -6.41 3.85
CA PHE A 102 -10.74 -5.06 4.21
C PHE A 102 -9.29 -4.77 3.81
N SER A 103 -8.40 -5.76 3.86
CA SER A 103 -7.01 -5.65 3.39
C SER A 103 -6.99 -5.39 1.89
N TYR A 104 -7.82 -6.09 1.11
CA TYR A 104 -8.01 -5.76 -0.31
C TYR A 104 -8.59 -4.37 -0.53
N LEU A 105 -9.69 -4.04 0.16
CA LEU A 105 -10.38 -2.77 -0.04
C LEU A 105 -9.46 -1.59 0.26
N SER A 106 -8.66 -1.68 1.33
CA SER A 106 -7.71 -0.64 1.72
C SER A 106 -6.59 -0.49 0.68
N ALA A 107 -5.96 -1.58 0.24
CA ALA A 107 -4.92 -1.57 -0.78
C ALA A 107 -5.42 -1.03 -2.13
N PHE A 108 -6.60 -1.49 -2.58
CA PHE A 108 -7.21 -1.00 -3.82
C PHE A 108 -7.61 0.47 -3.73
N SER A 109 -8.13 0.94 -2.59
CA SER A 109 -8.50 2.34 -2.41
C SER A 109 -7.28 3.26 -2.54
N LEU A 110 -6.15 2.88 -1.95
CA LEU A 110 -4.91 3.63 -2.04
C LEU A 110 -4.30 3.58 -3.45
N ALA A 111 -4.33 2.42 -4.10
CA ALA A 111 -3.91 2.29 -5.49
C ALA A 111 -4.77 3.15 -6.43
N TYR A 112 -6.09 3.16 -6.24
CA TYR A 112 -7.02 4.00 -7.00
C TYR A 112 -6.73 5.50 -6.79
N ALA A 113 -6.46 5.92 -5.55
CA ALA A 113 -6.04 7.28 -5.26
C ALA A 113 -4.75 7.64 -6.04
N HIS A 114 -3.75 6.76 -6.09
CA HIS A 114 -2.55 6.99 -6.90
C HIS A 114 -2.84 7.06 -8.41
N VAL A 115 -3.69 6.18 -8.96
CA VAL A 115 -4.12 6.26 -10.37
C VAL A 115 -4.81 7.58 -10.67
N HIS A 116 -5.72 8.01 -9.78
CA HIS A 116 -6.45 9.26 -9.95
C HIS A 116 -5.51 10.48 -9.89
N ASN A 117 -4.56 10.49 -8.95
CA ASN A 117 -3.55 11.55 -8.85
C ASN A 117 -2.70 11.63 -10.12
N LEU A 118 -2.19 10.48 -10.57
CA LEU A 118 -1.35 10.32 -11.76
C LEU A 118 -2.04 10.88 -13.02
N LYS A 119 -3.35 10.61 -13.18
CA LYS A 119 -4.07 10.96 -14.40
C LYS A 119 -4.60 12.41 -14.42
N TYR A 120 -5.03 12.94 -13.28
CA TYR A 120 -5.81 14.18 -13.24
C TYR A 120 -5.20 15.31 -12.41
N CYS A 121 -4.28 15.02 -11.47
CA CYS A 121 -3.85 16.01 -10.46
C CYS A 121 -2.34 16.24 -10.41
N GLN A 122 -1.54 15.55 -11.23
CA GLN A 122 -0.10 15.78 -11.30
C GLN A 122 0.24 17.20 -11.75
N CYS A 123 1.22 17.78 -11.07
CA CYS A 123 1.79 19.05 -11.47
C CYS A 123 2.57 18.90 -12.78
N LYS A 124 2.17 19.66 -13.81
CA LYS A 124 2.84 19.72 -15.11
C LYS A 124 4.00 20.73 -15.13
N ASP A 125 3.99 21.69 -14.22
CA ASP A 125 4.95 22.80 -14.17
C ASP A 125 5.92 22.70 -12.99
N VAL A 126 7.15 23.17 -13.22
CA VAL A 126 8.30 23.07 -12.29
C VAL A 126 8.06 23.83 -10.98
N GLU A 127 7.20 24.85 -10.99
CA GLU A 127 6.92 25.72 -9.84
C GLU A 127 6.18 25.02 -8.68
N CYS A 128 5.46 23.93 -8.95
CA CYS A 128 4.71 23.21 -7.94
C CYS A 128 5.58 22.36 -6.99
N CYS A 129 6.82 22.04 -7.39
CA CYS A 129 7.77 21.27 -6.58
C CYS A 129 8.60 22.12 -5.58
N ASN A 130 8.38 23.44 -5.53
CA ASN A 130 9.08 24.35 -4.60
C ASN A 130 8.22 24.57 -3.35
N ASN A 131 8.24 23.60 -2.42
CA ASN A 131 7.99 23.82 -0.99
C ASN A 131 8.55 22.65 -0.17
#